data_AF-A0A382WU35-F1
#
_entry.id   AF-A0A382WU35-F1
#
_cell.length_a   1.000
_cell.length_b   1.000
_cell.length_c   1.000
_cell.angle_alpha   90.00
_cell.angle_beta   90.00
_cell.angle_gamma   90.00
#
_symmetry.space_group_name_H-M   'P 1'
#
loop_
_entity.id
_entity.type
_entity.pdbx_description
1 polymer ?
#
loop_
_entity_poly.entity_id
_entity_poly.type
_entity_poly.pdbx_seq_one_letter_code
_entity_poly.pdbx_strand_id
1 'polypeptide(L)'
;MATKKVNPLQGYLRTPKLYILLPSQGKFSTLDTASEISGELPIYPLTSMDETLLRNPDALLNGESLVKVIQSCTGVKDVYNLSTNDVDVILLAARFATYGEELEIEATCPDCSKVDTININIEDYLETVEVLEDSYSVQVDSGLKCYLKPYTFKDSQMAALAAFKETSELNNLINSEADDLSRLATFNKSFQAMADLNMQILSNSVMKVIIPSSDGVDEIEVSEVDH
;
A
#
# COMPACT_ATOMS: atom_id res chain seq x y z
N MET A 1 -7.39 -49.86 -1.36
CA MET A 1 -6.53 -48.69 -1.10
C MET A 1 -6.32 -47.98 -2.43
N ALA A 2 -7.00 -46.85 -2.65
CA ALA A 2 -6.88 -46.09 -3.89
C ALA A 2 -5.55 -45.33 -3.89
N THR A 3 -4.65 -45.66 -4.80
CA THR A 3 -3.41 -44.95 -5.04
C THR A 3 -3.74 -43.54 -5.53
N LYS A 4 -3.49 -42.53 -4.67
CA LYS A 4 -3.60 -41.11 -5.02
C LYS A 4 -2.65 -40.85 -6.18
N LYS A 5 -3.19 -40.69 -7.39
CA LYS A 5 -2.44 -40.35 -8.60
C LYS A 5 -1.99 -38.90 -8.46
N VAL A 6 -0.83 -38.68 -7.83
CA VAL A 6 -0.23 -37.35 -7.69
C VAL A 6 0.12 -36.83 -9.08
N ASN A 7 -0.26 -35.60 -9.39
CA ASN A 7 0.03 -34.99 -10.69
C ASN A 7 1.56 -34.85 -10.85
N PRO A 8 2.19 -35.51 -11.84
CA PRO A 8 3.64 -35.48 -12.00
C PRO A 8 4.19 -34.09 -12.34
N LEU A 9 3.33 -33.15 -12.76
CA LEU A 9 3.70 -31.75 -13.02
C LEU A 9 3.64 -30.87 -11.76
N GLN A 10 3.09 -31.38 -10.66
CA GLN A 10 2.89 -30.58 -9.44
C GLN A 10 4.20 -30.08 -8.84
N GLY A 11 5.28 -30.86 -8.96
CA GLY A 11 6.62 -30.45 -8.48
C GLY A 11 7.28 -29.36 -9.31
N TYR A 12 6.74 -29.04 -10.50
CA TYR A 12 7.22 -27.95 -11.35
C TYR A 12 6.40 -26.67 -11.18
N LEU A 13 5.31 -26.73 -10.39
CA LEU A 13 4.55 -25.54 -10.02
C LEU A 13 5.32 -24.75 -8.97
N ARG A 14 5.17 -23.44 -9.03
CA ARG A 14 5.71 -22.53 -8.01
C ARG A 14 5.13 -22.91 -6.65
N THR A 15 5.98 -23.12 -5.66
CA THR A 15 5.56 -23.35 -4.27
C THR A 15 5.79 -22.09 -3.43
N PRO A 16 5.00 -21.87 -2.37
CA PRO A 16 5.27 -20.82 -1.41
C PRO A 16 6.67 -21.00 -0.81
N LYS A 17 7.35 -19.88 -0.56
CA LYS A 17 8.67 -19.85 0.09
C LYS A 17 8.58 -19.51 1.57
N LEU A 18 7.62 -18.69 1.94
CA LEU A 18 7.31 -18.33 3.31
C LEU A 18 5.83 -18.00 3.47
N TYR A 19 5.39 -17.91 4.71
CA TYR A 19 4.05 -17.53 5.12
C TYR A 19 4.19 -16.33 6.05
N ILE A 20 3.41 -15.28 5.80
CA ILE A 20 3.50 -14.05 6.59
C ILE A 20 2.14 -13.71 7.21
N LEU A 21 2.17 -13.12 8.41
CA LEU A 21 1.01 -12.47 8.98
C LEU A 21 0.98 -11.03 8.49
N LEU A 22 -0.15 -10.60 7.93
CA LEU A 22 -0.31 -9.21 7.51
C LEU A 22 -0.58 -8.31 8.72
N PRO A 23 -0.05 -7.07 8.74
CA PRO A 23 -0.33 -6.08 9.78
C PRO A 23 -1.84 -5.92 10.05
N SER A 24 -2.65 -5.82 8.99
CA SER A 24 -4.10 -5.66 9.15
C SER A 24 -4.84 -6.94 9.53
N GLN A 25 -4.22 -8.11 9.36
CA GLN A 25 -4.86 -9.42 9.45
C GLN A 25 -6.12 -9.58 8.59
N GLY A 26 -6.28 -8.77 7.53
CA GLY A 26 -7.48 -8.78 6.68
C GLY A 26 -8.69 -8.06 7.25
N LYS A 27 -8.53 -7.26 8.30
CA LYS A 27 -9.64 -6.49 8.91
C LYS A 27 -10.18 -5.40 7.99
N PHE A 28 -9.32 -4.83 7.14
CA PHE A 28 -9.64 -3.67 6.30
C PHE A 28 -9.75 -4.02 4.81
N SER A 29 -9.59 -5.29 4.44
CA SER A 29 -9.51 -5.74 3.06
C SER A 29 -9.87 -7.22 2.92
N THR A 30 -10.47 -7.60 1.79
CA THR A 30 -10.87 -9.00 1.54
C THR A 30 -9.66 -9.85 1.16
N LEU A 31 -9.26 -10.76 2.05
CA LEU A 31 -8.15 -11.69 1.83
C LEU A 31 -8.63 -13.12 1.54
N ASP A 32 -9.11 -13.36 0.31
CA ASP A 32 -9.59 -14.68 -0.13
C ASP A 32 -8.53 -15.79 -0.08
N THR A 33 -7.24 -15.43 -0.03
CA THR A 33 -6.11 -16.36 -0.13
C THR A 33 -5.40 -16.63 1.19
N ALA A 34 -5.75 -15.91 2.26
CA ALA A 34 -5.21 -16.18 3.58
C ALA A 34 -5.77 -17.50 4.15
N SER A 35 -4.98 -18.17 4.97
CA SER A 35 -5.41 -19.38 5.67
C SER A 35 -6.54 -19.06 6.66
N GLU A 36 -7.70 -19.71 6.52
CA GLU A 36 -8.82 -19.56 7.49
C GLU A 36 -8.43 -19.97 8.92
N ILE A 37 -7.37 -20.78 9.08
CA ILE A 37 -6.94 -21.35 10.37
C ILE A 37 -5.83 -20.52 11.01
N SER A 38 -4.82 -20.12 10.25
CA SER A 38 -3.65 -19.39 10.77
C SER A 38 -3.68 -17.89 10.49
N GLY A 39 -4.51 -17.42 9.56
CA GLY A 39 -4.51 -16.04 9.09
C GLY A 39 -3.27 -15.66 8.25
N GLU A 40 -2.38 -16.61 8.00
CA GLU A 40 -1.15 -16.37 7.25
C GLU A 40 -1.38 -16.40 5.74
N LEU A 41 -0.64 -15.53 5.05
CA LEU A 41 -0.65 -15.41 3.60
C LEU A 41 0.57 -16.12 3.00
N PRO A 42 0.40 -17.10 2.08
CA PRO A 42 1.52 -17.71 1.38
C PRO A 42 2.15 -16.72 0.41
N ILE A 43 3.47 -16.56 0.50
CA ILE A 43 4.26 -15.74 -0.41
C ILE A 43 5.09 -16.62 -1.32
N TYR A 44 4.92 -16.39 -2.60
CA TYR A 44 5.61 -17.11 -3.64
C TYR A 44 6.62 -16.19 -4.34
N PRO A 45 7.78 -16.72 -4.79
CA PRO A 45 8.84 -15.92 -5.41
C PRO A 45 8.41 -15.32 -6.74
N LEU A 46 9.05 -14.21 -7.14
CA LEU A 46 8.82 -13.59 -8.44
C LEU A 46 9.16 -14.54 -9.59
N THR A 47 8.39 -14.45 -10.67
CA THR A 47 8.75 -15.05 -11.96
C THR A 47 9.54 -14.06 -12.82
N SER A 48 10.17 -14.55 -13.90
CA SER A 48 10.79 -13.69 -14.91
C SER A 48 9.80 -12.71 -15.56
N MET A 49 8.52 -13.07 -15.62
CA MET A 49 7.47 -12.17 -16.11
C MET A 49 7.22 -11.03 -15.11
N ASP A 50 7.17 -11.35 -13.82
CA ASP A 50 7.00 -10.36 -12.74
C ASP A 50 8.16 -9.35 -12.73
N GLU A 51 9.40 -9.83 -12.86
CA GLU A 51 10.57 -8.95 -12.96
C GLU A 51 10.51 -8.04 -14.19
N THR A 52 10.03 -8.56 -15.32
CA THR A 52 9.88 -7.77 -16.55
C THR A 52 8.82 -6.68 -16.39
N LEU A 53 7.73 -6.97 -15.68
CA LEU A 53 6.69 -5.98 -15.36
C LEU A 53 7.24 -4.85 -14.46
N LEU A 54 8.05 -5.17 -13.45
CA LEU A 54 8.67 -4.17 -12.58
C LEU A 54 9.65 -3.25 -13.32
N ARG A 55 10.18 -3.69 -14.46
CA ARG A 55 11.05 -2.87 -15.32
C ARG A 55 10.29 -1.95 -16.29
N ASN A 56 8.96 -2.03 -16.34
CA ASN A 56 8.14 -1.11 -17.12
C ASN A 56 7.85 0.17 -16.31
N PRO A 57 8.46 1.32 -16.64
CA PRO A 57 8.34 2.53 -15.85
C PRO A 57 6.91 3.11 -15.87
N ASP A 58 6.19 2.98 -16.98
CA ASP A 58 4.82 3.52 -17.11
C ASP A 58 3.83 2.74 -16.25
N ALA A 59 3.90 1.40 -16.32
CA ALA A 59 3.08 0.51 -15.50
C ALA A 59 3.48 0.51 -14.01
N LEU A 60 4.73 0.88 -13.69
CA LEU A 60 5.13 1.10 -12.30
C LEU A 60 4.55 2.42 -11.76
N LEU A 61 4.60 3.49 -12.57
CA LEU A 61 4.12 4.81 -12.20
C LEU A 61 2.62 4.85 -11.94
N ASN A 62 1.84 4.08 -12.70
CA ASN A 62 0.39 3.96 -12.48
C ASN A 62 0.01 2.85 -11.47
N GLY A 63 0.98 2.05 -11.00
CA GLY A 63 0.79 0.97 -10.01
C GLY A 63 0.35 -0.37 -10.58
N GLU A 64 0.06 -0.48 -11.88
CA GLU A 64 -0.42 -1.71 -12.52
C GLU A 64 0.60 -2.86 -12.38
N SER A 65 1.90 -2.56 -12.54
CA SER A 65 2.96 -3.54 -12.38
C SER A 65 2.99 -4.10 -10.96
N LEU A 66 2.85 -3.26 -9.94
CA LEU A 66 2.81 -3.72 -8.54
C LEU A 66 1.59 -4.58 -8.28
N VAL A 67 0.41 -4.20 -8.78
CA VAL A 67 -0.81 -5.01 -8.64
C VAL A 67 -0.63 -6.40 -9.23
N LYS A 68 -0.11 -6.50 -10.45
CA LYS A 68 0.11 -7.80 -11.11
C LYS A 68 1.13 -8.66 -10.38
N VAL A 69 2.20 -8.03 -9.88
CA VAL A 69 3.26 -8.71 -9.12
C VAL A 69 2.71 -9.22 -7.80
N ILE A 70 1.96 -8.42 -7.05
CA ILE A 70 1.33 -8.82 -5.79
C ILE A 70 0.31 -9.94 -6.03
N GLN A 71 -0.53 -9.81 -7.05
CA GLN A 71 -1.46 -10.87 -7.48
C GLN A 71 -0.72 -12.18 -7.80
N SER A 72 0.38 -12.10 -8.55
CA SER A 72 1.23 -13.24 -8.85
C SER A 72 1.82 -13.86 -7.58
N CYS A 73 2.31 -13.04 -6.64
CA CYS A 73 3.00 -13.47 -5.42
C CYS A 73 2.09 -14.03 -4.33
N THR A 74 0.83 -13.64 -4.29
CA THR A 74 -0.06 -13.90 -3.15
C THR A 74 -1.42 -14.52 -3.54
N GLY A 75 -1.81 -14.39 -4.81
CA GLY A 75 -3.14 -14.71 -5.29
C GLY A 75 -4.26 -13.73 -4.85
N VAL A 76 -3.95 -12.68 -4.09
CA VAL A 76 -4.92 -11.66 -3.67
C VAL A 76 -5.46 -10.94 -4.91
N LYS A 77 -6.78 -10.95 -5.10
CA LYS A 77 -7.39 -10.35 -6.29
C LYS A 77 -7.49 -8.83 -6.19
N ASP A 78 -7.98 -8.33 -5.06
CA ASP A 78 -8.24 -6.91 -4.85
C ASP A 78 -7.09 -6.22 -4.12
N VAL A 79 -6.00 -6.02 -4.85
CA VAL A 79 -4.77 -5.39 -4.32
C VAL A 79 -4.96 -3.90 -4.04
N TYR A 80 -5.84 -3.22 -4.78
CA TYR A 80 -6.05 -1.78 -4.63
C TYR A 80 -6.64 -1.41 -3.27
N ASN A 81 -7.45 -2.29 -2.69
CA ASN A 81 -8.08 -2.07 -1.39
C ASN A 81 -7.26 -2.65 -0.23
N LEU A 82 -6.09 -3.25 -0.47
CA LEU A 82 -5.16 -3.58 0.61
C LEU A 82 -4.69 -2.32 1.33
N SER A 83 -4.47 -2.41 2.63
CA SER A 83 -3.82 -1.32 3.35
C SER A 83 -2.38 -1.14 2.87
N THR A 84 -1.88 0.09 2.86
CA THR A 84 -0.49 0.35 2.44
C THR A 84 0.52 -0.45 3.27
N ASN A 85 0.26 -0.61 4.59
CA ASN A 85 1.11 -1.41 5.47
C ASN A 85 1.20 -2.88 5.03
N ASP A 86 0.08 -3.48 4.61
CA ASP A 86 0.07 -4.86 4.12
C ASP A 86 0.85 -4.98 2.81
N VAL A 87 0.71 -3.99 1.92
CA VAL A 87 1.45 -3.96 0.66
C VAL A 87 2.95 -3.90 0.90
N ASP A 88 3.42 -3.07 1.82
CA ASP A 88 4.85 -2.95 2.15
C ASP A 88 5.42 -4.29 2.65
N VAL A 89 4.70 -4.95 3.55
CA VAL A 89 5.08 -6.26 4.08
C VAL A 89 5.07 -7.35 2.99
N ILE A 90 4.07 -7.34 2.10
CA ILE A 90 4.01 -8.26 0.95
C ILE A 90 5.20 -8.04 0.00
N LEU A 91 5.54 -6.79 -0.31
CA LEU A 91 6.66 -6.47 -1.20
C LEU A 91 8.00 -6.90 -0.59
N LEU A 92 8.20 -6.67 0.70
CA LEU A 92 9.38 -7.11 1.44
C LEU A 92 9.48 -8.65 1.46
N ALA A 93 8.37 -9.33 1.75
CA ALA A 93 8.33 -10.80 1.74
C ALA A 93 8.53 -11.39 0.33
N ALA A 94 8.02 -10.75 -0.72
CA ALA A 94 8.25 -11.17 -2.10
C ALA A 94 9.73 -11.01 -2.50
N ARG A 95 10.37 -9.93 -2.03
CA ARG A 95 11.82 -9.71 -2.18
C ARG A 95 12.64 -10.79 -1.47
N PHE A 96 12.25 -11.16 -0.25
CA PHE A 96 12.85 -12.25 0.51
C PHE A 96 12.68 -13.60 -0.21
N ALA A 97 11.46 -13.93 -0.64
CA ALA A 97 11.14 -15.17 -1.32
C ALA A 97 11.98 -15.37 -2.60
N THR A 98 12.32 -14.28 -3.28
CA THR A 98 12.97 -14.30 -4.58
C THR A 98 14.49 -14.33 -4.50
N TYR A 99 15.10 -13.46 -3.69
CA TYR A 99 16.57 -13.35 -3.66
C TYR A 99 17.21 -13.65 -2.30
N GLY A 100 16.44 -14.12 -1.31
CA GLY A 100 16.93 -14.50 0.01
C GLY A 100 16.87 -13.38 1.05
N GLU A 101 17.41 -13.69 2.23
CA GLU A 101 17.31 -12.89 3.46
C GLU A 101 18.19 -11.64 3.47
N GLU A 102 19.31 -11.65 2.76
CA GLU A 102 20.23 -10.52 2.73
C GLU A 102 19.78 -9.45 1.74
N LEU A 103 19.72 -8.21 2.23
CA LEU A 103 19.53 -7.01 1.41
C LEU A 103 20.66 -6.02 1.69
N GLU A 104 21.42 -5.71 0.65
CA GLU A 104 22.45 -4.68 0.68
C GLU A 104 21.81 -3.32 0.42
N ILE A 105 22.00 -2.36 1.34
CA ILE A 105 21.52 -0.98 1.23
C ILE A 105 22.69 0.00 1.37
N GLU A 106 22.67 1.07 0.59
CA GLU A 106 23.61 2.18 0.74
C GLU A 106 22.95 3.27 1.60
N ALA A 107 23.59 3.62 2.71
CA ALA A 107 23.13 4.67 3.61
C ALA A 107 24.14 5.82 3.64
N THR A 108 23.65 7.05 3.48
CA THR A 108 24.48 8.25 3.62
C THR A 108 24.37 8.78 5.04
N CYS A 109 25.52 8.91 5.73
CA CYS A 109 25.54 9.50 7.07
C CYS A 109 25.11 10.98 7.00
N PRO A 110 24.10 11.40 7.78
CA PRO A 110 23.61 12.77 7.75
C PRO A 110 24.64 13.80 8.28
N ASP A 111 25.56 13.37 9.16
CA ASP A 111 26.53 14.26 9.79
C ASP A 111 27.82 14.44 8.99
N CYS A 112 28.28 13.39 8.30
CA CYS A 112 29.59 13.39 7.64
C CYS A 112 29.54 13.11 6.12
N SER A 113 28.35 12.89 5.56
CA SER A 113 28.11 12.63 4.12
C SER A 113 28.88 11.44 3.54
N LYS A 114 29.41 10.55 4.41
CA LYS A 114 30.01 9.30 3.99
C LYS A 114 28.90 8.31 3.60
N VAL A 115 29.07 7.67 2.45
CA VAL A 115 28.21 6.56 2.01
C VAL A 115 28.81 5.27 2.57
N ASP A 116 28.02 4.55 3.36
CA ASP A 116 28.38 3.23 3.86
C ASP A 116 27.36 2.20 3.36
N THR A 117 27.86 1.03 3.01
CA THR A 117 27.06 -0.12 2.57
C THR A 117 26.75 -0.99 3.78
N ILE A 118 25.47 -1.24 4.02
CA ILE A 118 24.95 -2.00 5.15
C ILE A 118 24.21 -3.21 4.59
N ASN A 119 24.54 -4.41 5.09
CA ASN A 119 23.75 -5.60 4.81
C ASN A 119 22.73 -5.80 5.94
N ILE A 120 21.46 -5.83 5.57
CA ILE A 120 20.35 -6.06 6.49
C ILE A 120 19.77 -7.46 6.26
N ASN A 121 19.33 -8.11 7.34
CA ASN A 121 18.58 -9.37 7.26
C ASN A 121 17.08 -9.05 7.26
N ILE A 122 16.40 -9.33 6.14
CA ILE A 122 14.97 -9.06 5.94
C ILE A 122 14.09 -9.87 6.91
N GLU A 123 14.50 -11.08 7.31
CA GLU A 123 13.74 -11.91 8.25
C GLU A 123 13.56 -11.19 9.58
N ASP A 124 14.65 -10.60 10.12
CA ASP A 124 14.60 -9.81 11.36
C ASP A 124 13.59 -8.65 11.26
N TYR A 125 13.49 -7.99 10.10
CA TYR A 125 12.52 -6.91 9.91
C TYR A 125 11.08 -7.42 9.79
N LEU A 126 10.86 -8.56 9.13
CA LEU A 126 9.54 -9.17 9.06
C LEU A 126 9.04 -9.58 10.46
N GLU A 127 9.93 -9.96 11.38
CA GLU A 127 9.58 -10.23 12.78
C GLU A 127 9.21 -8.96 13.57
N THR A 128 9.68 -7.78 13.16
CA THR A 128 9.32 -6.50 13.81
C THR A 128 7.97 -5.93 13.37
N VAL A 129 7.28 -6.58 12.43
CA VAL A 129 6.00 -6.11 11.92
C VAL A 129 4.94 -6.17 13.03
N GLU A 130 4.40 -5.01 13.38
CA GLU A 130 3.33 -4.89 14.37
C GLU A 130 1.94 -5.07 13.75
N VAL A 131 1.05 -5.69 14.51
CA VAL A 131 -0.36 -5.84 14.15
C VAL A 131 -1.09 -4.51 14.35
N LEU A 132 -1.89 -4.12 13.37
CA LEU A 132 -2.71 -2.92 13.44
C LEU A 132 -3.86 -3.09 14.43
N GLU A 133 -4.22 -1.98 15.07
CA GLU A 133 -5.36 -1.89 15.99
C GLU A 133 -6.67 -2.23 15.28
N ASP A 134 -7.62 -2.79 16.02
CA ASP A 134 -8.94 -3.15 15.49
C ASP A 134 -9.74 -1.92 15.03
N SER A 135 -9.52 -0.78 15.69
CA SER A 135 -10.18 0.47 15.34
C SER A 135 -9.36 1.67 15.76
N TYR A 136 -9.30 2.67 14.88
CA TYR A 136 -8.76 3.98 15.20
C TYR A 136 -9.93 4.94 15.38
N SER A 137 -9.96 5.73 16.46
CA SER A 137 -11.00 6.75 16.63
C SER A 137 -10.44 8.05 17.15
N VAL A 138 -11.02 9.16 16.68
CA VAL A 138 -10.68 10.51 17.09
C VAL A 138 -11.96 11.27 17.44
N GLN A 139 -11.93 11.98 18.55
CA GLN A 139 -12.98 12.93 18.91
C GLN A 139 -12.52 14.32 18.50
N VAL A 140 -13.32 14.99 17.69
CA VAL A 140 -13.06 16.38 17.27
C VAL A 140 -13.77 17.35 18.19
N ASP A 141 -13.30 18.60 18.24
CA ASP A 141 -13.82 19.64 19.14
C ASP A 141 -15.32 19.92 18.98
N SER A 142 -15.89 19.61 17.81
CA SER A 142 -17.33 19.70 17.55
C SER A 142 -18.16 18.63 18.26
N GLY A 143 -17.53 17.69 18.98
CA GLY A 143 -18.15 16.58 19.68
C GLY A 143 -18.34 15.32 18.83
N LEU A 144 -18.09 15.38 17.51
CA LEU A 144 -18.18 14.23 16.63
C LEU A 144 -17.08 13.20 16.96
N LYS A 145 -17.43 11.92 16.87
CA LYS A 145 -16.47 10.82 17.01
C LYS A 145 -16.31 10.12 15.66
N CYS A 146 -15.12 10.21 15.08
CA CYS A 146 -14.79 9.59 13.80
C CYS A 146 -14.03 8.29 14.03
N TYR A 147 -14.38 7.25 13.28
CA TYR A 147 -13.65 5.99 13.22
C TYR A 147 -12.90 5.93 11.89
N LEU A 148 -11.64 5.54 11.95
CA LEU A 148 -10.69 5.61 10.85
C LEU A 148 -10.13 4.23 10.52
N LYS A 149 -9.72 4.07 9.27
CA LYS A 149 -8.90 2.96 8.78
C LYS A 149 -7.61 3.47 8.13
N PRO A 150 -6.56 2.63 8.03
CA PRO A 150 -5.38 2.95 7.25
C PRO A 150 -5.73 3.27 5.79
N TYR A 151 -4.88 4.05 5.13
CA TYR A 151 -4.99 4.30 3.69
C TYR A 151 -4.82 3.00 2.90
N THR A 152 -5.50 2.95 1.76
CA THR A 152 -5.40 1.83 0.83
C THR A 152 -4.25 2.05 -0.16
N PHE A 153 -3.84 0.98 -0.84
CA PHE A 153 -2.88 1.06 -1.92
C PHE A 153 -3.36 2.01 -3.03
N LYS A 154 -4.66 2.02 -3.32
CA LYS A 154 -5.27 2.96 -4.25
C LYS A 154 -5.04 4.43 -3.86
N ASP A 155 -5.21 4.76 -2.59
CA ASP A 155 -4.98 6.12 -2.07
C ASP A 155 -3.51 6.53 -2.25
N SER A 156 -2.58 5.62 -1.93
CA SER A 156 -1.14 5.82 -2.13
C SER A 156 -0.79 6.04 -3.61
N GLN A 157 -1.39 5.26 -4.52
CA GLN A 157 -1.18 5.43 -5.96
C GLN A 157 -1.74 6.75 -6.49
N MET A 158 -2.91 7.18 -5.98
CA MET A 158 -3.49 8.47 -6.32
C MET A 158 -2.57 9.62 -5.88
N ALA A 159 -2.03 9.56 -4.66
CA ALA A 159 -1.06 10.52 -4.15
C ALA A 159 0.22 10.56 -4.99
N ALA A 160 0.81 9.41 -5.28
CA ALA A 160 2.04 9.30 -6.07
C ALA A 160 1.88 9.86 -7.50
N LEU A 161 0.77 9.50 -8.17
CA LEU A 161 0.50 9.98 -9.53
C LEU A 161 0.28 11.50 -9.57
N ALA A 162 -0.42 12.05 -8.57
CA ALA A 162 -0.64 13.47 -8.47
C ALA A 162 0.69 14.22 -8.24
N ALA A 163 1.49 13.78 -7.26
CA ALA A 163 2.81 14.37 -6.99
C ALA A 163 3.74 14.34 -8.22
N PHE A 164 3.73 13.26 -9.00
CA PHE A 164 4.49 13.17 -10.24
C PHE A 164 4.02 14.18 -11.30
N LYS A 165 2.70 14.30 -11.52
CA LYS A 165 2.13 15.26 -12.46
C LYS A 165 2.51 16.69 -12.09
N GLU A 166 2.38 17.05 -10.81
CA GLU A 166 2.74 18.38 -10.33
C GLU A 166 4.23 18.69 -10.55
N THR A 167 5.10 17.75 -10.20
CA THR A 167 6.54 17.90 -10.41
C THR A 167 6.87 18.07 -11.90
N SER A 168 6.21 17.31 -12.78
CA SER A 168 6.39 17.40 -14.22
C SER A 168 5.91 18.74 -14.78
N GLU A 169 4.73 19.21 -14.36
CA GLU A 169 4.18 20.50 -14.78
C GLU A 169 5.06 21.68 -14.33
N LEU A 170 5.53 21.66 -13.09
CA LEU A 170 6.44 22.68 -12.55
C LEU A 170 7.78 22.70 -13.30
N ASN A 171 8.38 21.54 -13.56
CA ASN A 171 9.62 21.45 -14.33
C ASN A 171 9.45 21.99 -15.76
N ASN A 172 8.33 21.71 -16.42
CA ASN A 172 8.03 22.24 -17.74
C ASN A 172 7.88 23.77 -17.73
N LEU A 173 7.31 24.36 -16.67
CA LEU A 173 7.15 25.81 -16.52
C LEU A 173 8.44 26.55 -16.17
N ILE A 174 9.38 25.88 -15.49
CA ILE A 174 10.72 26.41 -15.24
C ILE A 174 11.54 26.41 -16.54
N ASN A 175 11.41 25.34 -17.34
CA ASN A 175 12.17 25.16 -18.57
C ASN A 175 11.61 25.94 -19.77
N SER A 176 10.31 26.24 -19.77
CA SER A 176 9.73 27.22 -20.69
C SER A 176 10.01 28.62 -20.15
N GLU A 177 10.33 29.57 -21.02
CA GLU A 177 10.35 31.01 -20.69
C GLU A 177 8.92 31.53 -20.47
N ALA A 178 8.14 30.81 -19.65
CA ALA A 178 6.76 31.12 -19.34
C ALA A 178 6.68 32.44 -18.55
N ASP A 179 5.72 33.27 -18.93
CA ASP A 179 5.42 34.53 -18.25
C ASP A 179 5.05 34.29 -16.77
N ASP A 180 5.45 35.17 -15.88
CA ASP A 180 5.30 34.99 -14.43
C ASP A 180 3.83 34.86 -14.00
N LEU A 181 2.91 35.50 -14.73
CA LEU A 181 1.46 35.35 -14.55
C LEU A 181 0.98 33.92 -14.82
N SER A 182 1.53 33.27 -15.85
CA SER A 182 1.17 31.89 -16.19
C SER A 182 1.72 30.89 -15.17
N ARG A 183 2.91 31.16 -14.64
CA ARG A 183 3.51 30.37 -13.55
C ARG A 183 2.67 30.45 -12.28
N LEU A 184 2.26 31.66 -11.88
CA LEU A 184 1.37 31.87 -10.73
C LEU A 184 0.01 31.18 -10.88
N ALA A 185 -0.58 31.23 -12.07
CA ALA A 185 -1.86 30.58 -12.34
C ALA A 185 -1.77 29.05 -12.21
N THR A 186 -0.74 28.44 -12.81
CA THR A 186 -0.55 26.98 -12.70
C THR A 186 -0.21 26.56 -11.28
N PHE A 187 0.63 27.31 -10.56
CA PHE A 187 0.93 27.03 -9.17
C PHE A 187 -0.34 27.03 -8.29
N ASN A 188 -1.22 28.02 -8.43
CA ASN A 188 -2.47 28.06 -7.67
C ASN A 188 -3.38 26.87 -8.00
N LYS A 189 -3.46 26.47 -9.26
CA LYS A 189 -4.22 25.29 -9.69
C LYS A 189 -3.66 24.01 -9.09
N SER A 190 -2.34 23.86 -9.12
CA SER A 190 -1.59 22.74 -8.52
C SER A 190 -1.89 22.63 -7.02
N PHE A 191 -1.83 23.76 -6.32
CA PHE A 191 -2.09 23.83 -4.89
C PHE A 191 -3.53 23.43 -4.52
N GLN A 192 -4.52 23.90 -5.28
CA GLN A 192 -5.91 23.49 -5.08
C GLN A 192 -6.12 21.99 -5.32
N ALA A 193 -5.54 21.45 -6.40
CA ALA A 193 -5.62 20.01 -6.70
C ALA A 193 -5.03 19.15 -5.57
N MET A 194 -3.91 19.57 -4.96
CA MET A 194 -3.34 18.88 -3.80
C MET A 194 -4.22 18.97 -2.56
N ALA A 195 -4.85 20.11 -2.30
CA ALA A 195 -5.76 20.27 -1.17
C ALA A 195 -7.00 19.36 -1.32
N ASP A 196 -7.57 19.31 -2.52
CA ASP A 196 -8.72 18.44 -2.84
C ASP A 196 -8.34 16.96 -2.70
N LEU A 197 -7.16 16.58 -3.18
CA LEU A 197 -6.65 15.21 -3.05
C LEU A 197 -6.43 14.81 -1.58
N ASN A 198 -5.84 15.68 -0.77
CA ASN A 198 -5.66 15.42 0.65
C ASN A 198 -7.01 15.23 1.36
N MET A 199 -8.00 16.07 1.05
CA MET A 199 -9.36 15.91 1.58
C MET A 199 -10.01 14.61 1.12
N GLN A 200 -9.81 14.21 -0.14
CA GLN A 200 -10.31 12.96 -0.67
C GLN A 200 -9.70 11.75 0.05
N ILE A 201 -8.36 11.71 0.19
CA ILE A 201 -7.65 10.62 0.86
C ILE A 201 -8.07 10.54 2.34
N LEU A 202 -8.21 11.68 3.03
CA LEU A 202 -8.72 11.73 4.40
C LEU A 202 -10.14 11.19 4.50
N SER A 203 -11.02 11.57 3.57
CA SER A 203 -12.40 11.08 3.52
C SER A 203 -12.45 9.56 3.32
N ASN A 204 -11.61 9.00 2.44
CA ASN A 204 -11.54 7.57 2.18
C ASN A 204 -11.11 6.75 3.42
N SER A 205 -10.38 7.37 4.35
CA SER A 205 -10.00 6.76 5.63
C SER A 205 -11.10 6.79 6.68
N VAL A 206 -12.17 7.57 6.51
CA VAL A 206 -13.27 7.62 7.46
C VAL A 206 -14.20 6.44 7.23
N MET A 207 -14.25 5.53 8.19
CA MET A 207 -15.16 4.38 8.16
C MET A 207 -16.58 4.79 8.57
N LYS A 208 -16.68 5.54 9.67
CA LYS A 208 -17.94 6.04 10.20
C LYS A 208 -17.77 7.25 11.10
N VAL A 209 -18.84 8.02 11.22
CA VAL A 209 -18.93 9.17 12.11
C VAL A 209 -20.12 8.98 13.03
N ILE A 210 -19.90 9.14 14.33
CA ILE A 210 -20.95 9.17 15.35
C ILE A 210 -21.19 10.62 15.73
N ILE A 211 -22.44 11.05 15.54
CA ILE A 211 -22.91 12.38 15.94
C ILE A 211 -23.48 12.27 17.36
N PRO A 212 -22.93 13.01 18.35
CA PRO A 212 -23.44 12.97 19.71
C PRO A 212 -24.86 13.54 19.73
N SER A 213 -25.76 12.85 20.44
CA SER A 213 -27.13 13.31 20.58
C SER A 213 -27.22 14.57 21.43
N SER A 214 -28.01 15.53 20.96
CA SER A 214 -28.56 16.61 21.79
C SER A 214 -30.07 16.42 21.85
N ASP A 215 -30.60 16.26 23.06
CA ASP A 215 -32.05 16.20 23.36
C ASP A 215 -32.80 14.90 23.06
N GLY A 216 -32.28 13.75 23.53
CA GLY A 216 -33.10 12.53 23.72
C GLY A 216 -33.43 11.73 22.46
N VAL A 217 -32.71 12.00 21.36
CA VAL A 217 -32.73 11.19 20.13
C VAL A 217 -31.58 10.19 20.15
N ASP A 218 -31.71 9.02 19.54
CA ASP A 218 -30.61 8.04 19.48
C ASP A 218 -29.40 8.59 18.71
N GLU A 219 -28.19 8.11 19.05
CA GLU A 219 -26.95 8.45 18.32
C GLU A 219 -27.10 8.13 16.82
N ILE A 220 -26.73 9.09 15.96
CA ILE A 220 -26.80 8.91 14.51
C ILE A 220 -25.43 8.42 14.02
N GLU A 221 -25.41 7.19 13.51
CA GLU A 221 -24.26 6.62 12.81
C GLU A 221 -24.36 6.93 11.32
N VAL A 222 -23.32 7.57 10.79
CA VAL A 222 -23.15 7.79 9.35
C VAL A 222 -21.97 6.95 8.89
N SER A 223 -22.21 5.96 8.03
CA SER A 223 -21.20 5.12 7.38
C SER A 223 -21.39 5.15 5.86
N GLU A 224 -20.31 4.93 5.10
CA GLU A 224 -20.47 4.59 3.69
C GLU A 224 -21.17 3.24 3.55
N VAL A 225 -22.08 3.12 2.57
CA VAL A 225 -23.03 2.01 2.43
C VAL A 225 -22.38 0.72 1.88
N ASP A 226 -21.10 0.77 1.49
CA ASP A 226 -20.45 -0.28 0.67
C ASP A 226 -19.27 -1.00 1.37
N HIS A 227 -19.30 -1.19 2.69
CA HIS A 227 -18.36 -2.07 3.42
C HIS A 227 -19.07 -3.22 4.12
#